data_AF-A0A959ST06-F1
#
_entry.id   AF-A0A959ST06-F1
#
_cell.length_a   1.000
_cell.length_b   1.000
_cell.length_c   1.000
_cell.angle_alpha   90.00
_cell.angle_beta   90.00
_cell.angle_gamma   90.00
#
_symmetry.space_group_name_H-M   'P 1'
#
loop_
_entity.id
_entity.type
_entity.pdbx_description
1 polymer ?
#
loop_
_entity_poly.entity_id
_entity_poly.type
_entity_poly.pdbx_seq_one_letter_code
_entity_poly.pdbx_strand_id
1 'polypeptide(L)' 'MAPNPADDVLLLLDTDAHAEFEVLASNGRRVEVPFRRTGSAVQLDVHALAPGLYILRSGQGVARFVKR' A
#
# COMPACT_ATOMS: atom_id res chain seq x y z
N MET A 1 0.40 -14.44 -10.01
CA MET A 1 0.54 -14.18 -8.56
C MET A 1 -0.81 -13.67 -8.05
N ALA A 2 -1.37 -14.26 -7.00
CA ALA A 2 -2.61 -13.79 -6.38
C ALA A 2 -2.34 -12.49 -5.59
N PRO A 3 -3.29 -11.54 -5.52
CA PRO A 3 -3.09 -10.29 -4.78
C PRO A 3 -3.01 -10.54 -3.27
N ASN A 4 -2.21 -9.73 -2.56
CA ASN A 4 -2.03 -9.85 -1.12
C ASN A 4 -3.32 -9.40 -0.38
N PRO A 5 -4.03 -10.26 0.37
CA PRO A 5 -5.17 -9.83 1.16
C PRO A 5 -4.70 -8.97 2.33
N ALA A 6 -5.36 -7.83 2.55
CA ALA A 6 -5.11 -6.97 3.70
C ALA A 6 -6.44 -6.58 4.35
N ASP A 7 -6.49 -6.61 5.68
CA ASP A 7 -7.69 -6.27 6.45
C ASP A 7 -7.52 -4.88 7.08
N ASP A 8 -6.46 -4.67 7.86
CA ASP A 8 -6.25 -3.43 8.61
C ASP A 8 -4.96 -2.69 8.26
N VAL A 9 -3.84 -3.42 8.19
CA VAL A 9 -2.51 -2.84 7.98
C VAL A 9 -1.79 -3.55 6.84
N LEU A 10 -1.14 -2.77 5.98
CA LEU A 10 -0.24 -3.27 4.95
C LEU A 10 1.19 -2.83 5.27
N LEU A 11 2.09 -3.81 5.39
CA LEU A 11 3.51 -3.58 5.64
C LEU A 11 4.28 -3.62 4.31
N LEU A 12 4.94 -2.51 3.98
CA LEU A 12 6.00 -2.50 2.97
C LEU A 12 7.33 -2.62 3.70
N LEU A 13 8.17 -3.52 3.23
CA LEU A 13 9.59 -3.48 3.53
C LEU A 13 10.22 -2.56 2.49
N ASP A 14 10.65 -1.39 2.93
CA ASP A 14 11.29 -0.41 2.07
C ASP A 14 12.71 -0.19 2.57
N THR A 15 13.69 -0.56 1.76
CA THR A 15 15.10 -0.41 2.11
C THR A 15 15.57 1.04 2.00
N ASP A 16 14.78 1.92 1.39
CA ASP A 16 15.05 3.36 1.30
C ASP A 16 14.04 4.17 2.12
N ALA A 17 14.51 4.76 3.22
CA ALA A 17 13.66 5.54 4.13
C ALA A 17 13.05 6.80 3.48
N HIS A 18 13.57 7.24 2.33
CA HIS A 18 13.10 8.41 1.60
C HIS A 18 12.22 8.08 0.39
N ALA A 19 12.02 6.80 0.08
CA ALA A 19 11.23 6.42 -1.08
C ALA A 19 9.79 6.92 -0.98
N GLU A 20 9.33 7.48 -2.10
CA GLU A 20 7.94 7.86 -2.30
C GLU A 20 7.13 6.64 -2.71
N PHE A 21 5.88 6.59 -2.24
CA PHE A 21 4.91 5.59 -2.66
C PHE A 21 3.54 6.23 -2.86
N GLU A 22 2.72 5.58 -3.69
CA GLU A 22 1.32 5.93 -3.90
C GLU A 22 0.44 4.69 -3.89
N VAL A 23 -0.77 4.86 -3.37
CA VAL A 23 -1.83 3.84 -3.44
C VAL A 23 -2.86 4.30 -4.46
N LEU A 24 -3.18 3.43 -5.41
CA LEU A 24 -4.17 3.66 -6.46
C LEU A 24 -5.33 2.67 -6.30
N ALA A 25 -6.55 3.17 -6.46
CA ALA A 25 -7.72 2.32 -6.64
C ALA A 25 -7.67 1.61 -8.02
N SER A 26 -8.50 0.59 -8.21
CA SER A 26 -8.60 -0.17 -9.46
C SER A 26 -8.95 0.67 -10.70
N ASN A 27 -9.56 1.84 -10.50
CA ASN A 27 -9.84 2.82 -11.56
C ASN A 27 -8.68 3.79 -11.84
N GLY A 28 -7.52 3.59 -11.20
CA GLY A 28 -6.34 4.44 -11.35
C GLY A 28 -6.33 5.71 -10.50
N ARG A 29 -7.38 5.99 -9.73
CA ARG A 29 -7.43 7.17 -8.85
C ARG A 29 -6.49 6.98 -7.66
N ARG A 30 -5.65 7.99 -7.37
CA ARG A 30 -4.84 8.02 -6.15
C ARG A 30 -5.73 8.11 -4.91
N VAL A 31 -5.41 7.31 -3.91
CA VAL A 31 -6.10 7.26 -2.61
C VAL A 31 -5.09 7.62 -1.54
N GLU A 32 -5.46 8.58 -0.69
CA GLU A 32 -4.66 8.88 0.49
C GLU A 32 -4.89 7.81 1.55
N VAL A 33 -3.78 7.27 2.05
CA VAL A 33 -3.76 6.21 3.06
C VAL A 33 -2.83 6.70 4.16
N PRO A 34 -3.30 6.81 5.42
CA PRO A 34 -2.42 7.16 6.53
C PRO A 34 -1.28 6.16 6.62
N PHE A 35 -0.08 6.65 6.91
CA PHE A 35 1.09 5.80 7.00
C PHE A 35 2.02 6.22 8.13
N ARG A 36 2.80 5.25 8.61
CA ARG A 36 3.89 5.46 9.56
C ARG A 36 5.15 4.78 9.03
N ARG A 37 6.26 5.52 9.03
CA ARG A 37 7.58 4.97 8.73
C ARG A 37 8.22 4.46 10.01
N THR A 38 8.74 3.24 9.98
CA THR A 38 9.40 2.59 11.12
C THR A 38 10.68 1.91 10.63
N GLY A 39 11.83 2.59 10.75
CA GLY A 39 13.10 2.07 10.25
C GLY A 39 13.07 1.81 8.74
N SER A 40 13.25 0.55 8.34
CA SER A 40 13.22 0.07 6.95
C SER A 40 11.84 -0.45 6.51
N ALA A 41 10.78 0.04 7.13
CA ALA A 41 9.42 -0.37 6.81
C ALA A 41 8.44 0.80 6.82
N VAL A 42 7.42 0.68 6.00
CA VAL A 42 6.27 1.57 5.96
C VAL A 42 5.03 0.76 6.33
N GLN A 43 4.32 1.22 7.35
CA GLN A 43 3.00 0.69 7.72
C GLN A 43 1.94 1.60 7.12
N LEU A 44 1.06 1.02 6.31
CA LEU A 44 -0.11 1.67 5.74
C LEU A 44 -1.36 1.23 6.51
N ASP A 45 -2.13 2.18 6.99
CA ASP A 45 -3.44 1.92 7.59
C ASP A 45 -4.51 1.87 6.50
N VAL A 46 -4.92 0.65 6.14
CA VAL A 46 -5.89 0.39 5.08
C VAL A 46 -7.29 0.10 5.62
N HIS A 47 -7.51 0.21 6.94
CA HIS A 47 -8.80 -0.09 7.58
C HIS A 47 -9.95 0.73 6.98
N ALA A 48 -9.70 2.01 6.68
CA ALA A 48 -10.71 2.92 6.12
C ALA A 48 -10.96 2.73 4.60
N LEU A 49 -10.22 1.85 3.93
CA LEU A 49 -10.44 1.57 2.51
C LEU A 49 -11.68 0.70 2.32
N ALA A 50 -12.46 1.01 1.28
CA ALA A 50 -13.53 0.13 0.85
C ALA A 50 -12.95 -1.22 0.38
N PRO A 51 -13.69 -2.34 0.54
CA PRO A 51 -13.29 -3.62 -0.02
C PRO A 51 -13.05 -3.53 -1.53
N GLY A 52 -11.94 -4.09 -2.01
CA GLY A 52 -11.58 -4.02 -3.42
C GLY A 52 -10.10 -4.22 -3.72
N LEU A 53 -9.78 -4.16 -5.02
CA LEU A 53 -8.41 -4.26 -5.52
C LEU A 53 -7.73 -2.89 -5.53
N TYR A 54 -6.51 -2.84 -5.01
CA TYR A 54 -5.65 -1.68 -4.98
C TYR A 54 -4.26 -2.00 -5.57
N ILE A 55 -3.60 -0.95 -6.04
CA ILE A 55 -2.25 -0.98 -6.56
C ILE A 55 -1.39 -0.09 -5.67
N LEU A 56 -0.26 -0.62 -5.24
CA LEU A 56 0.76 0.10 -4.52
C LEU A 56 1.94 0.30 -5.46
N ARG A 57 2.35 1.55 -5.67
CA ARG A 57 3.55 1.88 -6.43
C ARG A 57 4.56 2.52 -5.50
N SER A 58 5.81 2.13 -5.64
CA SER A 58 6.96 2.70 -4.94
C SER A 58 8.11 2.86 -5.93
N GLY A 59 9.16 3.58 -5.56
CA GLY A 59 10.39 3.64 -6.36
C GLY A 59 11.02 2.27 -6.66
N GLN A 60 10.73 1.26 -5.84
CA GLN A 60 11.25 -0.11 -5.97
C GLN A 60 10.38 -1.03 -6.84
N GLY A 61 9.16 -0.61 -7.19
CA GLY A 61 8.28 -1.41 -8.04
C GLY A 61 6.79 -1.27 -7.72
N VAL A 62 6.02 -2.20 -8.25
CA VAL A 62 4.55 -2.19 -8.19
C VAL A 62 4.03 -3.49 -7.60
N ALA A 63 3.14 -3.37 -6.61
CA ALA A 63 2.45 -4.49 -5.98
C ALA A 63 0.93 -4.30 -6.06
N ARG A 64 0.19 -5.41 -5.98
CA ARG A 64 -1.27 -5.43 -5.92
C ARG A 64 -1.74 -6.06 -4.62
N PHE A 65 -2.71 -5.45 -3.98
CA PHE A 65 -3.34 -5.98 -2.78
C PHE A 65 -4.86 -5.89 -2.87
N VAL A 66 -5.57 -6.75 -2.13
CA VAL A 66 -7.03 -6.74 -2.04
C VAL A 66 -7.41 -6.41 -0.60
N LYS A 67 -8.12 -5.30 -0.42
CA LYS A 67 -8.82 -5.01 0.82
C LYS A 67 -10.06 -5.88 0.90
N ARG A 68 -10.23 -6.62 1.99
CA ARG A 68 -11.44 -7.40 2.26
C ARG A 68 -12.48 -6.58 3.02
#